data_AF-A0A939FFX5-F1
#
_entry.id   AF-A0A939FFX5-F1
#
_cell.length_a   1.000
_cell.length_b   1.000
_cell.length_c   1.000
_cell.angle_alpha   90.00
_cell.angle_beta   90.00
_cell.angle_gamma   90.00
#
_symmetry.space_group_name_H-M   'P 1'
#
loop_
_entity.id
_entity.type
_entity.pdbx_description
1 polymer ?
#
loop_
_entity_poly.entity_id
_entity_poly.type
_entity_poly.pdbx_seq_one_letter_code
_entity_poly.pdbx_strand_id
1 'polypeptide(L)'
;MADHSVERSWDRMDAWLRKHAPKTYATLRPPADPAAIAALAQELDVELPDDLVASLRRHDGAVKGAFRFAFAGGDGPMGVEEILHRGQMFQELWDEEDDAELLDGYYWHARFVMFADSVTADGLAVDCRPGDTFGAVGDFFNGEGTRFGDQPSIAAMLHELAGVLEQGLSMGSPLAYAPVAFDGELIWEHVQQPLPAPRSVLEQAAEATEAALPEPDHGRFTPRAEDGWAGEYGSFCLTFVHGVDASELLDRFGALARTRADRTRGVANEESRSWTSGYLPTVRAGRTGEWAFGIEEGRWEGSRGEVLRRLSRGTRAVSLFFSGFTKLSFYENGELVTVYDTRRSHRPAGEADPHQIFPGLPDSGALGERDVMRAVCSVLTSELGIDLLPDALRGELTSAQLLPVLPEPALREPGRPHGPDTRPCTAGPSPFGAGDADGPPRRGNRPRRLPGGGRRTGGSPAGRGHGPRRRHASRAAAAHRRR
;
A
#
# COMPACT_ATOMS: atom_id res chain seq x y z
N MET A 1 -6.50 5.24 41.76
CA MET A 1 -6.47 5.79 40.38
C MET A 1 -5.78 7.13 40.48
N ALA A 2 -4.67 7.33 39.77
CA ALA A 2 -3.95 8.60 39.81
C ALA A 2 -4.86 9.68 39.19
N ASP A 3 -4.99 10.81 39.88
CA ASP A 3 -5.79 11.95 39.43
C ASP A 3 -5.02 12.71 38.33
N HIS A 4 -5.22 12.26 37.10
CA HIS A 4 -4.70 12.91 35.90
C HIS A 4 -5.70 13.99 35.49
N SER A 5 -5.43 15.25 35.84
CA SER A 5 -6.28 16.38 35.44
C SER A 5 -5.83 16.93 34.09
N VAL A 6 -6.76 17.04 33.13
CA VAL A 6 -6.55 17.67 31.81
C VAL A 6 -5.98 19.08 31.95
N GLU A 7 -6.57 19.90 32.81
CA GLU A 7 -6.16 21.29 33.03
C GLU A 7 -4.70 21.39 33.52
N ARG A 8 -4.34 20.54 34.50
CA ARG A 8 -2.98 20.50 35.04
C ARG A 8 -1.96 20.04 34.00
N SER A 9 -2.32 19.07 33.17
CA SER A 9 -1.46 18.58 32.09
C SER A 9 -1.24 19.67 31.04
N TRP A 10 -2.30 20.38 30.64
CA TRP A 10 -2.17 21.52 29.74
C TRP A 10 -1.35 22.66 30.32
N ASP A 11 -1.49 23.01 31.59
CA ASP A 11 -0.67 24.07 32.21
C ASP A 11 0.83 23.74 32.16
N ARG A 12 1.19 22.47 32.36
CA ARG A 12 2.56 21.98 32.24
C ARG A 12 3.07 22.07 30.79
N MET A 13 2.28 21.58 29.85
CA MET A 13 2.59 21.62 28.42
C MET A 13 2.74 23.08 27.94
N ASP A 14 1.81 23.96 28.29
CA ASP A 14 1.82 25.39 28.00
C ASP A 14 3.08 26.08 28.52
N ALA A 15 3.43 25.83 29.78
CA ALA A 15 4.62 26.40 30.39
C ALA A 15 5.89 25.94 29.67
N TRP A 16 5.96 24.66 29.30
CA TRP A 16 7.07 24.10 28.56
C TRP A 16 7.16 24.68 27.15
N LEU A 17 6.06 24.68 26.40
CA LEU A 17 5.99 25.17 25.02
C LEU A 17 6.34 26.66 24.94
N ARG A 18 5.82 27.51 25.84
CA ARG A 18 6.20 28.94 25.87
C ARG A 18 7.71 29.16 26.04
N LYS A 19 8.37 28.29 26.81
CA LYS A 19 9.79 28.40 27.12
C LYS A 19 10.68 27.79 26.05
N HIS A 20 10.30 26.63 25.52
CA HIS A 20 11.16 25.78 24.68
C HIS A 20 10.75 25.79 23.20
N ALA A 21 9.46 25.91 22.90
CA ALA A 21 8.90 25.88 21.54
C ALA A 21 7.87 26.99 21.29
N PRO A 22 8.23 28.29 21.42
CA PRO A 22 7.28 29.40 21.33
C PRO A 22 6.59 29.55 19.97
N LYS A 23 7.20 29.13 18.86
CA LYS A 23 6.54 29.13 17.54
C LYS A 23 5.43 28.09 17.50
N THR A 24 5.68 26.91 18.07
CA THR A 24 4.65 25.87 18.21
C THR A 24 3.54 26.29 19.16
N TYR A 25 3.89 26.89 20.31
CA TYR A 25 2.92 27.43 21.25
C TYR A 25 1.95 28.42 20.58
N ALA A 26 2.46 29.29 19.70
CA ALA A 26 1.65 30.27 18.99
C ALA A 26 0.64 29.65 18.00
N THR A 27 0.75 28.36 17.68
CA THR A 27 -0.22 27.65 16.83
C THR A 27 -1.41 27.13 17.62
N LEU A 28 -1.32 26.98 18.95
CA LEU A 28 -2.46 26.56 19.76
C LEU A 28 -3.54 27.65 19.75
N ARG A 29 -4.76 27.26 19.41
CA ARG A 29 -5.90 28.17 19.35
C ARG A 29 -6.37 28.55 20.77
N PRO A 30 -7.07 29.69 20.93
CA PRO A 30 -7.72 30.01 22.20
C PRO A 30 -8.78 28.95 22.57
N PRO A 31 -9.28 28.97 23.82
CA PRO A 31 -10.42 28.15 24.25
C PRO A 31 -11.60 28.15 23.28
N ALA A 32 -12.19 26.97 23.07
CA ALA A 32 -13.42 26.83 22.29
C ALA A 32 -14.62 27.44 23.03
N ASP A 33 -15.60 27.94 22.26
CA ASP A 33 -16.88 28.42 22.80
C ASP A 33 -17.67 27.24 23.41
N PRO A 34 -18.08 27.30 24.70
CA PRO A 34 -18.92 26.28 25.30
C PRO A 34 -20.20 25.97 24.52
N ALA A 35 -20.79 26.95 23.83
CA ALA A 35 -21.97 26.74 22.99
C ALA A 35 -21.63 25.89 21.75
N ALA A 36 -20.44 26.06 21.16
CA ALA A 36 -19.99 25.27 20.03
C ALA A 36 -19.70 23.81 20.45
N ILE A 37 -19.11 23.59 21.63
CA ILE A 37 -18.89 22.23 22.17
C ILE A 37 -20.24 21.52 22.40
N ALA A 38 -21.23 22.23 22.95
CA ALA A 38 -22.56 21.67 23.14
C ALA A 38 -23.25 21.33 21.81
N ALA A 39 -23.10 22.18 20.79
CA ALA A 39 -23.60 21.92 19.45
C ALA A 39 -22.92 20.70 18.81
N LEU A 40 -21.60 20.54 18.98
CA LEU A 40 -20.85 19.36 18.50
C LEU A 40 -21.45 18.06 19.04
N ALA A 41 -21.70 17.97 20.35
CA ALA A 41 -22.30 16.80 20.96
C ALA A 41 -23.70 16.50 20.41
N GLN A 42 -24.51 17.55 20.20
CA GLN A 42 -25.87 17.43 19.66
C GLN A 42 -25.90 17.00 18.19
N GLU A 43 -25.08 17.60 17.34
CA GLU A 43 -25.05 17.33 15.90
C GLU A 43 -24.49 15.94 15.59
N LEU A 44 -23.56 15.44 16.40
CA LEU A 44 -23.02 14.08 16.25
C LEU A 44 -23.84 13.01 17.00
N ASP A 45 -24.88 13.38 17.76
CA ASP A 45 -25.68 12.48 18.61
C ASP A 45 -24.83 11.61 19.56
N VAL A 46 -23.84 12.23 20.22
CA VAL A 46 -22.92 11.57 21.17
C VAL A 46 -22.81 12.34 22.48
N GLU A 47 -22.56 11.60 23.56
CA GLU A 47 -22.06 12.18 24.80
C GLU A 47 -20.54 12.35 24.71
N LEU A 48 -20.04 13.59 24.79
CA LEU A 48 -18.60 13.84 24.74
C LEU A 48 -17.98 13.54 26.12
N PRO A 49 -16.84 12.83 26.18
CA PRO A 49 -16.11 12.63 27.42
C PRO A 49 -15.67 13.96 28.04
N ASP A 50 -15.77 14.07 29.37
CA ASP A 50 -15.39 15.27 30.13
C ASP A 50 -13.96 15.73 29.81
N ASP A 51 -13.04 14.77 29.59
CA ASP A 51 -11.65 15.06 29.25
C ASP A 51 -11.52 15.79 27.90
N LEU A 52 -12.31 15.41 26.89
CA LEU A 52 -12.31 16.07 25.58
C LEU A 52 -12.86 17.49 25.71
N VAL A 53 -13.96 17.65 26.47
CA VAL A 53 -14.57 18.96 26.74
C VAL A 53 -13.59 19.88 27.47
N ALA A 54 -12.89 19.38 28.49
CA ALA A 54 -11.87 20.13 29.22
C ALA A 54 -10.71 20.54 28.31
N SER A 55 -10.25 19.62 27.44
CA SER A 55 -9.17 19.92 26.50
C SER A 55 -9.54 21.02 25.50
N LEU A 56 -10.76 20.96 24.92
CA LEU A 56 -11.28 21.98 24.00
C LEU A 56 -11.49 23.34 24.68
N ARG A 57 -11.89 23.34 25.95
CA ARG A 57 -11.97 24.58 26.77
C ARG A 57 -10.62 25.18 27.08
N ARG A 58 -9.53 24.44 26.88
CA ARG A 58 -8.18 24.97 27.01
C ARG A 58 -7.64 25.48 25.68
N HIS A 59 -7.76 24.67 24.63
CA HIS A 59 -7.34 24.99 23.27
C HIS A 59 -8.32 24.39 22.25
N ASP A 60 -8.87 25.22 21.37
CA ASP A 60 -9.73 24.79 20.26
C ASP A 60 -8.92 24.18 19.10
N GLY A 61 -8.05 23.22 19.42
CA GLY A 61 -7.09 22.63 18.50
C GLY A 61 -5.88 23.52 18.19
N ALA A 62 -5.21 23.21 17.08
CA ALA A 62 -4.04 23.95 16.60
C ALA A 62 -4.24 24.44 15.15
N VAL A 63 -3.68 25.60 14.84
CA VAL A 63 -3.64 26.14 13.47
C VAL A 63 -2.81 25.21 12.57
N LYS A 64 -3.40 24.76 11.46
CA LYS A 64 -2.70 23.94 10.46
C LYS A 64 -1.60 24.77 9.77
N GLY A 65 -0.47 24.14 9.46
CA GLY A 65 0.64 24.77 8.74
C GLY A 65 2.00 24.58 9.43
N ALA A 66 2.93 25.48 9.14
CA ALA A 66 4.28 25.43 9.73
C ALA A 66 4.22 25.55 11.26
N PHE A 67 5.09 24.81 11.94
CA PHE A 67 5.21 24.80 13.41
C PHE A 67 3.98 24.27 14.17
N ARG A 68 2.98 23.68 13.49
CA ARG A 68 1.75 23.16 14.10
C ARG A 68 2.08 22.27 15.31
N PHE A 69 1.41 22.52 16.43
CA PHE A 69 1.45 21.58 17.56
C PHE A 69 0.86 20.23 17.15
N ALA A 70 1.64 19.17 17.38
CA ALA A 70 1.25 17.79 17.15
C ALA A 70 1.63 16.93 18.36
N PHE A 71 0.87 15.87 18.59
CA PHE A 71 1.19 14.79 19.49
C PHE A 71 2.36 13.95 18.95
N ALA A 72 2.95 13.11 19.80
CA ALA A 72 3.91 12.11 19.35
C ALA A 72 3.24 11.22 18.29
N GLY A 73 3.88 11.07 17.11
CA GLY A 73 3.27 10.43 15.93
C GLY A 73 2.83 11.41 14.84
N GLY A 74 2.68 12.70 15.16
CA GLY A 74 2.43 13.77 14.18
C GLY A 74 0.97 14.20 14.03
N ASP A 75 0.04 13.59 14.77
CA ASP A 75 -1.37 14.01 14.79
C ASP A 75 -1.53 15.31 15.56
N GLY A 76 -2.15 16.32 14.95
CA GLY A 76 -2.44 17.57 15.63
C GLY A 76 -3.89 17.65 16.12
N PRO A 77 -4.15 18.26 17.28
CA PRO A 77 -5.51 18.39 17.80
C PRO A 77 -6.37 19.25 16.87
N MET A 78 -7.60 18.80 16.65
CA MET A 78 -8.63 19.49 15.88
C MET A 78 -9.47 20.40 16.79
N GLY A 79 -9.92 21.52 16.24
CA GLY A 79 -10.93 22.36 16.87
C GLY A 79 -12.34 21.83 16.67
N VAL A 80 -13.31 22.40 17.37
CA VAL A 80 -14.72 21.96 17.36
C VAL A 80 -15.30 21.86 15.95
N GLU A 81 -15.06 22.85 15.09
CA GLU A 81 -15.55 22.85 13.70
C GLU A 81 -14.93 21.70 12.87
N GLU A 82 -13.64 21.43 13.06
CA GLU A 82 -12.92 20.37 12.37
C GLU A 82 -13.39 18.98 12.84
N ILE A 83 -13.62 18.81 14.14
CA ILE A 83 -14.18 17.58 14.73
C ILE A 83 -15.59 17.34 14.19
N LEU A 84 -16.44 18.38 14.15
CA LEU A 84 -17.81 18.26 13.64
C LEU A 84 -17.82 17.85 12.16
N HIS A 85 -17.04 18.55 11.33
CA HIS A 85 -16.95 18.24 9.91
C HIS A 85 -16.46 16.81 9.67
N ARG A 86 -15.44 16.38 10.43
CA ARG A 86 -14.92 15.01 10.35
C ARG A 86 -15.97 13.99 10.79
N GLY A 87 -16.67 14.23 11.89
CA GLY A 87 -17.71 13.34 12.39
C GLY A 87 -18.87 13.18 11.40
N GLN A 88 -19.35 14.28 10.80
CA GLN A 88 -20.40 14.25 9.78
C GLN A 88 -19.96 13.49 8.53
N MET A 89 -18.73 13.73 8.05
CA MET A 89 -18.17 12.99 6.93
C MET A 89 -18.11 11.48 7.24
N PHE A 90 -17.75 11.11 8.47
CA PHE A 90 -17.73 9.70 8.88
C PHE A 90 -19.13 9.11 8.99
N GLN A 91 -20.12 9.86 9.50
CA GLN A 91 -21.51 9.41 9.44
C GLN A 91 -21.94 9.18 7.98
N GLU A 92 -21.74 10.14 7.08
CA GLU A 92 -22.12 9.98 5.66
C GLU A 92 -21.45 8.78 4.96
N LEU A 93 -20.19 8.48 5.28
CA LEU A 93 -19.45 7.37 4.67
C LEU A 93 -19.86 6.00 5.20
N TRP A 94 -20.36 5.92 6.44
CA TRP A 94 -20.58 4.66 7.16
C TRP A 94 -22.05 4.50 7.66
N ASP A 95 -23.00 5.29 7.16
CA ASP A 95 -24.45 5.25 7.48
C ASP A 95 -25.26 4.33 6.55
N GLU A 96 -24.66 3.71 5.52
CA GLU A 96 -25.36 2.72 4.69
C GLU A 96 -25.53 1.39 5.48
N GLU A 97 -26.77 1.11 5.90
CA GLU A 97 -27.22 -0.03 6.74
C GLU A 97 -26.77 -1.45 6.26
N ASP A 98 -26.15 -1.58 5.09
CA ASP A 98 -25.73 -2.85 4.47
C ASP A 98 -24.29 -3.31 4.82
N ASP A 99 -23.44 -2.46 5.44
CA ASP A 99 -22.05 -2.83 5.80
C ASP A 99 -21.88 -3.24 7.29
N ALA A 100 -22.97 -3.33 8.05
CA ALA A 100 -22.93 -3.66 9.48
C ALA A 100 -22.34 -5.06 9.78
N GLU A 101 -22.47 -6.03 8.86
CA GLU A 101 -21.84 -7.37 8.99
C GLU A 101 -20.31 -7.35 8.72
N LEU A 102 -19.79 -6.35 8.01
CA LEU A 102 -18.35 -6.18 7.74
C LEU A 102 -17.61 -5.38 8.82
N LEU A 103 -18.33 -4.55 9.58
CA LEU A 103 -17.73 -3.50 10.40
C LEU A 103 -17.65 -3.79 11.91
N ASP A 104 -18.49 -4.67 12.47
CA ASP A 104 -18.59 -5.15 13.88
C ASP A 104 -17.76 -4.37 14.96
N GLY A 105 -17.80 -3.04 14.92
CA GLY A 105 -16.97 -2.14 15.74
C GLY A 105 -15.43 -2.19 15.53
N TYR A 106 -14.89 -2.96 14.59
CA TYR A 106 -13.44 -3.13 14.41
C TYR A 106 -12.80 -2.05 13.53
N TYR A 107 -13.51 -1.58 12.51
CA TYR A 107 -12.98 -0.55 11.60
C TYR A 107 -13.32 0.88 12.06
N TRP A 108 -14.61 1.20 12.16
CA TRP A 108 -15.12 2.46 12.70
C TRP A 108 -16.48 2.24 13.37
N HIS A 109 -16.85 3.11 14.30
CA HIS A 109 -18.16 3.11 14.95
C HIS A 109 -18.75 4.51 14.95
N ALA A 110 -20.06 4.66 14.74
CA ALA A 110 -20.74 5.97 14.66
C ALA A 110 -20.55 6.85 15.90
N ARG A 111 -20.24 6.24 17.05
CA ARG A 111 -19.94 6.92 18.32
C ARG A 111 -18.45 7.09 18.62
N PHE A 112 -17.57 6.86 17.65
CA PHE A 112 -16.18 7.30 17.76
C PHE A 112 -16.08 8.74 17.29
N VAL A 113 -15.32 9.55 18.02
CA VAL A 113 -15.09 10.95 17.68
C VAL A 113 -13.60 11.15 17.43
N MET A 114 -13.23 11.41 16.18
CA MET A 114 -11.85 11.77 15.85
C MET A 114 -11.57 13.18 16.35
N PHE A 115 -10.52 13.35 17.16
CA PHE A 115 -10.16 14.64 17.78
C PHE A 115 -8.76 15.13 17.43
N ALA A 116 -7.95 14.31 16.75
CA ALA A 116 -6.66 14.71 16.20
C ALA A 116 -6.47 14.11 14.81
N ASP A 117 -5.81 14.85 13.91
CA ASP A 117 -5.54 14.40 12.54
C ASP A 117 -4.09 14.71 12.09
N SER A 118 -3.60 13.88 11.18
CA SER A 118 -2.40 14.20 10.39
C SER A 118 -2.79 14.75 9.01
N VAL A 119 -1.84 14.78 8.07
CA VAL A 119 -2.12 15.11 6.66
C VAL A 119 -2.78 13.95 5.90
N THR A 120 -2.91 12.78 6.52
CA THR A 120 -3.60 11.61 5.97
C THR A 120 -5.04 11.54 6.48
N ALA A 121 -5.74 10.45 6.16
CA ALA A 121 -7.05 10.15 6.75
C ALA A 121 -6.95 9.56 8.18
N ASP A 122 -5.72 9.39 8.70
CA ASP A 122 -5.43 8.79 10.00
C ASP A 122 -5.53 9.83 11.12
N GLY A 123 -5.66 9.36 12.35
CA GLY A 123 -5.72 10.24 13.51
C GLY A 123 -6.06 9.53 14.82
N LEU A 124 -6.26 10.34 15.85
CA LEU A 124 -6.69 9.85 17.17
C LEU A 124 -8.20 9.99 17.31
N ALA A 125 -8.84 8.91 17.77
CA ALA A 125 -10.25 8.84 18.07
C ALA A 125 -10.48 8.64 19.57
N VAL A 126 -11.61 9.11 20.06
CA VAL A 126 -12.10 8.81 21.41
C VAL A 126 -13.38 7.98 21.31
N ASP A 127 -13.51 6.97 22.16
CA ASP A 127 -14.70 6.14 22.22
C ASP A 127 -15.80 6.82 23.06
N CYS A 128 -16.91 7.21 22.42
CA CYS A 128 -18.08 7.78 23.09
C CYS A 128 -19.22 6.75 23.26
N ARG A 129 -18.95 5.45 23.12
CA ARG A 129 -19.95 4.41 23.43
C ARG A 129 -20.16 4.31 24.93
N PRO A 130 -21.42 4.22 25.40
CA PRO A 130 -21.69 3.95 26.81
C PRO A 130 -21.09 2.61 27.23
N GLY A 131 -20.28 2.59 28.29
CA GLY A 131 -19.67 1.37 28.82
C GLY A 131 -18.25 1.60 29.34
N ASP A 132 -17.53 0.49 29.52
CA ASP A 132 -16.22 0.48 30.18
C ASP A 132 -15.10 1.15 29.36
N THR A 133 -15.31 1.36 28.06
CA THR A 133 -14.35 2.01 27.16
C THR A 133 -14.63 3.48 26.91
N PHE A 134 -15.69 4.06 27.52
CA PHE A 134 -16.04 5.46 27.33
C PHE A 134 -14.88 6.39 27.72
N GLY A 135 -14.46 7.23 26.78
CA GLY A 135 -13.33 8.15 26.96
C GLY A 135 -11.96 7.60 26.59
N ALA A 136 -11.84 6.30 26.28
CA ALA A 136 -10.59 5.69 25.84
C ALA A 136 -10.11 6.30 24.52
N VAL A 137 -8.81 6.51 24.40
CA VAL A 137 -8.18 7.01 23.16
C VAL A 137 -7.71 5.83 22.34
N GLY A 138 -7.99 5.89 21.04
CA GLY A 138 -7.58 4.89 20.07
C GLY A 138 -6.93 5.52 18.84
N ASP A 139 -6.08 4.73 18.20
CA ASP A 139 -5.43 5.06 16.95
C ASP A 139 -6.32 4.60 15.79
N PHE A 140 -6.71 5.53 14.93
CA PHE A 140 -7.40 5.23 13.68
C PHE A 140 -6.41 5.24 12.53
N PHE A 141 -6.31 4.10 11.86
CA PHE A 141 -5.57 3.96 10.62
C PHE A 141 -6.52 3.58 9.49
N ASN A 142 -6.58 4.38 8.43
CA ASN A 142 -7.53 4.19 7.33
C ASN A 142 -7.41 2.81 6.65
N GLY A 143 -6.24 2.16 6.73
CA GLY A 143 -6.05 0.81 6.19
C GLY A 143 -6.43 -0.34 7.12
N GLU A 144 -6.56 -0.12 8.44
CA GLU A 144 -6.65 -1.20 9.44
C GLU A 144 -7.80 -1.03 10.43
N GLY A 145 -8.40 0.17 10.53
CA GLY A 145 -9.47 0.47 11.46
C GLY A 145 -9.01 1.21 12.72
N THR A 146 -9.85 1.16 13.76
CA THR A 146 -9.62 1.85 15.03
C THR A 146 -9.17 0.86 16.09
N ARG A 147 -8.01 1.10 16.71
CA ARG A 147 -7.49 0.26 17.81
C ARG A 147 -7.50 1.02 19.12
N PHE A 148 -8.02 0.39 20.18
CA PHE A 148 -7.99 0.90 21.55
C PHE A 148 -7.13 -0.02 22.42
N GLY A 149 -6.60 0.51 23.53
CA GLY A 149 -5.92 -0.30 24.55
C GLY A 149 -4.71 0.37 25.19
N ASP A 150 -4.12 1.37 24.53
CA ASP A 150 -2.88 1.99 25.00
C ASP A 150 -3.14 3.15 25.97
N GLN A 151 -4.24 3.90 25.78
CA GLN A 151 -4.54 5.10 26.54
C GLN A 151 -5.97 5.08 27.09
N PRO A 152 -6.16 4.96 28.42
CA PRO A 152 -7.48 4.80 29.02
C PRO A 152 -8.32 6.08 29.00
N SER A 153 -7.70 7.26 28.83
CA SER A 153 -8.40 8.52 28.65
C SER A 153 -7.52 9.62 28.03
N ILE A 154 -8.13 10.68 27.53
CA ILE A 154 -7.40 11.88 27.05
C ILE A 154 -6.58 12.50 28.19
N ALA A 155 -7.10 12.49 29.43
CA ALA A 155 -6.33 13.01 30.57
C ALA A 155 -5.06 12.19 30.86
N ALA A 156 -5.13 10.87 30.75
CA ALA A 156 -3.96 9.99 30.89
C ALA A 156 -2.92 10.27 29.79
N MET A 157 -3.38 10.35 28.53
CA MET A 157 -2.53 10.66 27.38
C MET A 157 -1.82 12.02 27.53
N LEU A 158 -2.56 13.07 27.91
CA LEU A 158 -1.99 14.41 28.13
C LEU A 158 -1.03 14.44 29.33
N HIS A 159 -1.32 13.66 30.39
CA HIS A 159 -0.44 13.58 31.56
C HIS A 159 0.92 12.96 31.21
N GLU A 160 0.91 11.87 30.43
CA GLU A 160 2.11 11.22 29.92
C GLU A 160 2.89 12.18 29.00
N LEU A 161 2.20 12.81 28.05
CA LEU A 161 2.79 13.79 27.15
C LEU A 161 3.47 14.94 27.89
N ALA A 162 2.83 15.50 28.92
CA ALA A 162 3.43 16.53 29.75
C ALA A 162 4.70 16.04 30.47
N GLY A 163 4.70 14.78 30.96
CA GLY A 163 5.88 14.15 31.55
C GLY A 163 7.03 13.98 30.55
N VAL A 164 6.71 13.55 29.33
CA VAL A 164 7.65 13.34 28.23
C VAL A 164 8.32 14.66 27.82
N LEU A 165 7.54 15.73 27.64
CA LEU A 165 8.08 17.06 27.33
C LEU A 165 9.04 17.56 28.42
N GLU A 166 8.65 17.46 29.69
CA GLU A 166 9.45 17.96 30.81
C GLU A 166 10.75 17.16 31.04
N GLN A 167 10.70 15.84 30.83
CA GLN A 167 11.81 14.94 31.16
C GLN A 167 12.69 14.59 29.95
N GLY A 168 12.24 14.91 28.73
CA GLY A 168 12.94 14.53 27.49
C GLY A 168 12.94 13.01 27.26
N LEU A 169 11.90 12.32 27.75
CA LEU A 169 11.71 10.88 27.52
C LEU A 169 11.11 10.62 26.13
N SER A 170 10.89 9.36 25.79
CA SER A 170 10.19 8.96 24.58
C SER A 170 8.81 8.40 24.89
N MET A 171 7.84 8.63 24.02
CA MET A 171 6.50 8.02 24.08
C MET A 171 6.05 7.51 22.70
N GLY A 172 5.04 6.66 22.69
CA GLY A 172 4.47 6.07 21.48
C GLY A 172 4.82 4.59 21.32
N SER A 173 3.88 3.85 20.72
CA SER A 173 3.97 2.44 20.37
C SER A 173 3.32 2.24 19.00
N PRO A 174 3.89 1.43 18.08
CA PRO A 174 5.14 0.66 18.22
C PRO A 174 6.41 1.52 18.03
N LEU A 175 6.27 2.76 17.55
CA LEU A 175 7.38 3.69 17.33
C LEU A 175 7.46 4.70 18.47
N ALA A 176 8.64 4.82 19.08
CA ALA A 176 8.89 5.76 20.16
C ALA A 176 9.44 7.09 19.60
N TYR A 177 8.89 8.21 20.07
CA TYR A 177 9.31 9.56 19.66
C TYR A 177 9.77 10.36 20.87
N ALA A 178 10.88 11.08 20.73
CA ALA A 178 11.38 12.02 21.74
C ALA A 178 11.11 13.46 21.30
N PRO A 179 10.76 14.36 22.25
CA PRO A 179 10.54 15.76 21.94
C PRO A 179 11.88 16.50 21.79
N VAL A 180 12.04 17.20 20.68
CA VAL A 180 13.19 18.03 20.37
C VAL A 180 12.72 19.47 20.19
N ALA A 181 13.18 20.36 21.06
CA ALA A 181 12.96 21.79 20.91
C ALA A 181 14.09 22.40 20.05
N PHE A 182 13.78 22.83 18.83
CA PHE A 182 14.76 23.42 17.92
C PHE A 182 14.20 24.67 17.24
N ASP A 183 14.95 25.78 17.27
CA ASP A 183 14.54 27.08 16.71
C ASP A 183 13.12 27.55 17.12
N GLY A 184 12.74 27.21 18.35
CA GLY A 184 11.42 27.52 18.91
C GLY A 184 10.26 26.68 18.36
N GLU A 185 10.55 25.59 17.67
CA GLU A 185 9.61 24.57 17.21
C GLU A 185 9.77 23.29 18.06
N LEU A 186 8.65 22.62 18.33
CA LEU A 186 8.64 21.25 18.85
C LEU A 186 8.67 20.29 17.67
N ILE A 187 9.71 19.46 17.63
CA ILE A 187 9.92 18.41 16.64
C ILE A 187 9.83 17.07 17.38
N TRP A 188 9.14 16.10 16.78
CA TRP A 188 9.13 14.71 17.26
C TRP A 188 10.15 13.91 16.47
N GLU A 189 11.25 13.53 17.10
CA GLU A 189 12.25 12.67 16.47
C GLU A 189 12.01 11.21 16.85
N HIS A 190 12.03 10.34 15.84
CA HIS A 190 11.94 8.91 16.05
C HIS A 190 13.17 8.41 16.80
N VAL A 191 12.96 7.85 17.99
CA VAL A 191 14.01 7.20 18.76
C VAL A 191 14.26 5.85 18.12
N GLN A 192 15.33 5.75 17.34
CA GLN A 192 15.81 4.45 16.90
C GLN A 192 16.16 3.63 18.13
N GLN A 193 15.32 2.65 18.46
CA GLN A 193 15.75 1.59 19.36
C GLN A 193 16.96 0.92 18.70
N PRO A 194 18.07 0.71 19.43
CA PRO A 194 19.15 -0.08 18.90
C PRO A 194 18.56 -1.42 18.51
N LEU A 195 18.55 -1.74 17.21
CA LEU A 195 18.20 -3.07 16.78
C LEU A 195 19.11 -4.02 17.58
N PRO A 196 18.57 -5.08 18.21
CA PRO A 196 19.43 -6.07 18.83
C PRO A 196 20.47 -6.50 17.80
N ALA A 197 21.72 -6.68 18.25
CA ALA A 197 22.79 -7.10 17.36
C ALA A 197 22.28 -8.27 16.52
N PRO A 198 22.38 -8.21 15.18
CA PRO A 198 21.82 -9.23 14.32
C PRO A 198 22.38 -10.58 14.75
N ARG A 199 21.51 -11.44 15.28
CA ARG A 199 21.89 -12.79 15.66
C ARG A 199 21.86 -13.65 14.41
N SER A 200 22.83 -14.54 14.27
CA SER A 200 22.82 -15.48 13.16
C SER A 200 21.58 -16.37 13.29
N VAL A 201 20.78 -16.44 12.22
CA VAL A 201 19.63 -17.36 12.16
C VAL A 201 20.09 -18.81 12.38
N LEU A 202 21.32 -19.14 11.99
CA LEU A 202 21.92 -20.46 12.22
C LEU A 202 22.27 -20.70 13.70
N GLU A 203 22.73 -19.67 14.42
CA GLU A 203 23.01 -19.77 15.86
C GLU A 203 21.71 -19.88 16.65
N GLN A 204 20.68 -19.10 16.29
CA GLN A 204 19.36 -19.20 16.91
C GLN A 204 18.70 -20.57 16.65
N ALA A 205 18.83 -21.11 15.44
CA ALA A 205 18.33 -22.45 15.10
C ALA A 205 19.09 -23.56 15.85
N ALA A 206 20.39 -23.37 16.13
CA ALA A 206 21.18 -24.32 16.90
C ALA A 206 20.87 -24.27 18.41
N GLU A 207 20.46 -23.10 18.93
CA GLU A 207 20.03 -22.90 20.33
C GLU A 207 18.56 -23.30 20.56
N ALA A 208 17.74 -23.33 19.50
CA ALA A 208 16.33 -23.72 19.58
C ALA A 208 16.19 -25.23 19.85
N THR A 209 15.81 -25.58 21.08
CA THR A 209 15.47 -26.95 21.50
C THR A 209 13.97 -27.27 21.38
N GLU A 210 13.16 -26.26 21.05
CA GLU A 210 11.71 -26.36 20.97
C GLU A 210 11.28 -26.66 19.53
N ALA A 211 10.30 -27.55 19.37
CA ALA A 211 9.72 -27.82 18.06
C ALA A 211 9.07 -26.54 17.52
N ALA A 212 9.31 -26.22 16.26
CA ALA A 212 8.68 -25.07 15.60
C ALA A 212 7.17 -25.12 15.84
N LEU A 213 6.61 -24.01 16.33
CA LEU A 213 5.16 -23.87 16.37
C LEU A 213 4.62 -24.05 14.96
N PRO A 214 3.48 -24.75 14.79
CA PRO A 214 2.82 -24.79 13.48
C PRO A 214 2.59 -23.35 13.02
N GLU A 215 2.94 -23.09 11.75
CA GLU A 215 2.73 -21.77 11.14
C GLU A 215 1.29 -21.31 11.38
N PRO A 216 1.07 -20.07 11.84
CA PRO A 216 -0.27 -19.55 12.03
C PRO A 216 -1.03 -19.64 10.70
N ASP A 217 -2.18 -20.30 10.74
CA ASP A 217 -3.06 -20.43 9.59
C ASP A 217 -3.63 -19.04 9.26
N HIS A 218 -2.91 -18.28 8.42
CA HIS A 218 -3.37 -17.00 7.89
C HIS A 218 -4.57 -17.27 6.97
N GLY A 219 -5.75 -17.42 7.58
CA GLY A 219 -7.07 -17.49 6.94
C GLY A 219 -7.01 -17.92 5.48
N ARG A 220 -6.86 -19.23 5.24
CA ARG A 220 -6.86 -19.78 3.89
C ARG A 220 -8.11 -19.32 3.17
N PHE A 221 -7.96 -18.42 2.19
CA PHE A 221 -8.88 -18.40 1.07
C PHE A 221 -8.75 -19.78 0.42
N THR A 222 -9.65 -20.68 0.79
CA THR A 222 -9.82 -21.94 0.09
C THR A 222 -10.50 -21.55 -1.21
N PRO A 223 -9.83 -21.64 -2.38
CA PRO A 223 -10.50 -21.39 -3.64
C PRO A 223 -11.73 -22.30 -3.66
N ARG A 224 -12.91 -21.76 -4.04
CA ARG A 224 -14.07 -22.61 -4.30
C ARG A 224 -13.60 -23.73 -5.22
N ALA A 225 -13.76 -24.97 -4.77
CA ALA A 225 -13.46 -26.14 -5.60
C ALA A 225 -14.45 -26.12 -6.77
N GLU A 226 -14.00 -25.63 -7.92
CA GLU A 226 -14.72 -25.68 -9.19
C GLU A 226 -14.18 -26.85 -10.03
N ASP A 227 -15.04 -27.43 -10.85
CA ASP A 227 -14.71 -28.63 -11.62
C ASP A 227 -13.59 -28.40 -12.66
N GLY A 228 -12.64 -29.34 -12.72
CA GLY A 228 -11.57 -29.40 -13.73
C GLY A 228 -10.22 -28.82 -13.30
N TRP A 229 -9.18 -29.06 -14.12
CA TRP A 229 -7.81 -28.72 -13.76
C TRP A 229 -7.60 -27.22 -13.54
N ALA A 230 -8.27 -26.35 -14.27
CA ALA A 230 -8.11 -24.90 -14.12
C ALA A 230 -8.78 -24.35 -12.84
N GLY A 231 -9.81 -25.03 -12.32
CA GLY A 231 -10.46 -24.69 -11.05
C GLY A 231 -9.59 -25.06 -9.84
N GLU A 232 -8.79 -26.12 -9.99
CA GLU A 232 -7.78 -26.47 -9.00
C GLU A 232 -6.75 -25.33 -8.83
N TYR A 233 -6.40 -24.58 -9.89
CA TYR A 233 -5.43 -23.49 -9.89
C TYR A 233 -6.14 -22.12 -9.74
N GLY A 234 -5.97 -21.46 -8.60
CA GLY A 234 -6.61 -20.16 -8.33
C GLY A 234 -6.21 -19.09 -9.33
N SER A 235 -4.91 -18.77 -9.38
CA SER A 235 -4.27 -17.88 -10.37
C SER A 235 -2.99 -18.53 -10.87
N PHE A 236 -2.72 -18.42 -12.17
CA PHE A 236 -1.61 -19.12 -12.79
C PHE A 236 -1.11 -18.44 -14.06
N CYS A 237 0.12 -18.77 -14.42
CA CYS A 237 0.66 -18.52 -15.75
C CYS A 237 1.07 -19.85 -16.38
N LEU A 238 0.59 -20.09 -17.59
CA LEU A 238 0.86 -21.31 -18.35
C LEU A 238 1.52 -20.94 -19.67
N THR A 239 2.77 -21.36 -19.83
CA THR A 239 3.62 -20.95 -20.96
C THR A 239 4.00 -22.16 -21.80
N PHE A 240 3.90 -22.05 -23.12
CA PHE A 240 4.24 -23.08 -24.08
C PHE A 240 5.39 -22.64 -24.96
N VAL A 241 6.33 -23.54 -25.23
CA VAL A 241 7.43 -23.29 -26.16
C VAL A 241 7.55 -24.47 -27.12
N HIS A 242 7.51 -24.16 -28.43
CA HIS A 242 7.49 -25.17 -29.47
C HIS A 242 8.88 -25.79 -29.67
N GLY A 243 8.93 -27.10 -29.88
CA GLY A 243 10.15 -27.80 -30.30
C GLY A 243 11.26 -27.91 -29.27
N VAL A 244 11.00 -27.57 -28.00
CA VAL A 244 11.96 -27.73 -26.89
C VAL A 244 11.48 -28.81 -25.91
N ASP A 245 12.35 -29.23 -24.99
CA ASP A 245 11.98 -30.09 -23.86
C ASP A 245 11.83 -29.31 -22.55
N ALA A 246 11.38 -30.00 -21.50
CA ALA A 246 11.13 -29.38 -20.19
C ALA A 246 12.42 -28.83 -19.55
N SER A 247 13.58 -29.43 -19.81
CA SER A 247 14.86 -28.96 -19.27
C SER A 247 15.28 -27.66 -19.94
N GLU A 248 15.28 -27.63 -21.27
CA GLU A 248 15.57 -26.45 -22.08
C GLU A 248 14.56 -25.33 -21.77
N LEU A 249 13.29 -25.66 -21.56
CA LEU A 249 12.27 -24.70 -21.13
C LEU A 249 12.67 -24.01 -19.83
N LEU A 250 13.04 -24.78 -18.79
CA LEU A 250 13.48 -24.25 -17.50
C LEU A 250 14.75 -23.39 -17.64
N ASP A 251 15.70 -23.78 -18.50
CA ASP A 251 16.89 -22.98 -18.77
C ASP A 251 16.54 -21.63 -19.42
N ARG A 252 15.60 -21.62 -20.38
CA ARG A 252 15.12 -20.39 -21.02
C ARG A 252 14.32 -19.48 -20.08
N PHE A 253 13.62 -20.05 -19.11
CA PHE A 253 13.03 -19.30 -17.99
C PHE A 253 14.08 -18.65 -17.10
N GLY A 254 15.34 -19.07 -17.17
CA GLY A 254 16.41 -18.63 -16.26
C GLY A 254 16.35 -19.32 -14.90
N ALA A 255 15.86 -20.56 -14.86
CA ALA A 255 15.71 -21.31 -13.62
C ALA A 255 17.06 -21.65 -12.97
N LEU A 256 17.08 -21.65 -11.65
CA LEU A 256 18.25 -22.01 -10.85
C LEU A 256 18.51 -23.52 -10.96
N ALA A 257 19.53 -23.92 -11.71
CA ALA A 257 19.87 -25.32 -11.93
C ALA A 257 19.99 -26.15 -10.64
N ARG A 258 20.51 -25.55 -9.56
CA ARG A 258 20.66 -26.21 -8.24
C ARG A 258 19.33 -26.55 -7.54
N THR A 259 18.22 -26.00 -8.01
CA THR A 259 16.89 -26.17 -7.41
C THR A 259 16.01 -27.14 -8.20
N ARG A 260 16.57 -27.73 -9.27
CA ARG A 260 15.88 -28.70 -10.11
C ARG A 260 15.52 -29.94 -9.30
N ALA A 261 14.23 -30.22 -9.23
CA ALA A 261 13.68 -31.43 -8.63
C ALA A 261 12.29 -31.69 -9.21
N ASP A 262 11.88 -32.95 -9.23
CA ASP A 262 10.51 -33.29 -9.57
C ASP A 262 9.60 -32.94 -8.39
N ARG A 263 8.53 -32.20 -8.65
CA ARG A 263 7.62 -31.70 -7.61
C ARG A 263 6.17 -31.94 -7.99
N THR A 264 5.39 -32.36 -7.01
CA THR A 264 3.94 -32.25 -7.09
C THR A 264 3.52 -30.78 -7.05
N ARG A 265 2.29 -30.52 -7.46
CA ARG A 265 1.68 -29.20 -7.39
C ARG A 265 1.74 -28.60 -5.98
N GLY A 266 1.31 -29.37 -4.98
CA GLY A 266 1.23 -28.93 -3.59
C GLY A 266 2.59 -28.49 -3.06
N VAL A 267 3.62 -29.31 -3.29
CA VAL A 267 5.00 -29.02 -2.88
C VAL A 267 5.54 -27.78 -3.56
N ALA A 268 5.35 -27.63 -4.88
CA ALA A 268 5.84 -26.45 -5.60
C ALA A 268 5.15 -25.15 -5.12
N ASN A 269 3.84 -25.19 -4.87
CA ASN A 269 3.09 -24.06 -4.37
C ASN A 269 3.50 -23.70 -2.92
N GLU A 270 3.68 -24.69 -2.05
CA GLU A 270 4.16 -24.52 -0.68
C GLU A 270 5.58 -23.93 -0.66
N GLU A 271 6.50 -24.49 -1.44
CA GLU A 271 7.87 -23.95 -1.55
C GLU A 271 7.86 -22.51 -2.05
N SER A 272 7.08 -22.16 -3.07
CA SER A 272 7.02 -20.79 -3.61
C SER A 272 6.54 -19.74 -2.60
N ARG A 273 5.85 -20.19 -1.55
CA ARG A 273 5.31 -19.37 -0.45
C ARG A 273 6.15 -19.48 0.83
N SER A 274 7.20 -20.27 0.82
CA SER A 274 8.05 -20.48 1.98
C SER A 274 9.20 -19.48 2.02
N TRP A 275 9.50 -18.96 3.21
CA TRP A 275 10.69 -18.14 3.42
C TRP A 275 11.98 -18.94 3.22
N THR A 276 11.96 -20.27 3.43
CA THR A 276 13.14 -21.13 3.27
C THR A 276 13.58 -21.28 1.81
N SER A 277 12.66 -21.08 0.86
CA SER A 277 12.98 -21.00 -0.57
C SER A 277 13.36 -19.58 -1.02
N GLY A 278 13.26 -18.58 -0.12
CA GLY A 278 13.40 -17.17 -0.46
C GLY A 278 12.19 -16.59 -1.21
N TYR A 279 11.00 -17.21 -1.10
CA TYR A 279 9.78 -16.82 -1.83
C TYR A 279 9.97 -16.80 -3.36
N LEU A 280 10.89 -17.62 -3.88
CA LEU A 280 11.20 -17.69 -5.30
C LEU A 280 10.05 -18.37 -6.05
N PRO A 281 9.63 -17.84 -7.22
CA PRO A 281 8.66 -18.52 -8.08
C PRO A 281 9.16 -19.92 -8.46
N THR A 282 8.26 -20.89 -8.53
CA THR A 282 8.57 -22.25 -8.99
C THR A 282 7.81 -22.53 -10.28
N VAL A 283 8.54 -22.87 -11.35
CA VAL A 283 7.94 -23.36 -12.60
C VAL A 283 7.95 -24.88 -12.54
N ARG A 284 6.78 -25.50 -12.74
CA ARG A 284 6.67 -26.94 -13.03
C ARG A 284 6.59 -27.12 -14.55
N ALA A 285 7.47 -27.92 -15.12
CA ALA A 285 7.61 -28.09 -16.55
C ALA A 285 7.27 -29.51 -17.02
N GLY A 286 6.63 -29.62 -18.18
CA GLY A 286 6.28 -30.88 -18.80
C GLY A 286 6.18 -30.74 -20.33
N ARG A 287 5.56 -31.71 -20.97
CA ARG A 287 5.38 -31.73 -22.43
C ARG A 287 3.94 -32.07 -22.81
N THR A 288 3.44 -31.44 -23.85
CA THR A 288 2.23 -31.83 -24.57
C THR A 288 2.46 -31.72 -26.07
N GLY A 289 2.34 -32.83 -26.80
CA GLY A 289 2.68 -32.90 -28.21
C GLY A 289 4.09 -32.38 -28.52
N GLU A 290 4.17 -31.42 -29.44
CA GLU A 290 5.41 -30.74 -29.84
C GLU A 290 5.82 -29.57 -28.93
N TRP A 291 5.03 -29.29 -27.88
CA TRP A 291 5.24 -28.16 -26.99
C TRP A 291 5.76 -28.63 -25.63
N ALA A 292 6.80 -27.97 -25.13
CA ALA A 292 7.05 -27.96 -23.70
C ALA A 292 6.13 -26.94 -23.04
N PHE A 293 5.60 -27.24 -21.86
CA PHE A 293 4.81 -26.30 -21.07
C PHE A 293 5.45 -26.05 -19.71
N GLY A 294 5.24 -24.85 -19.18
CA GLY A 294 5.63 -24.45 -17.83
C GLY A 294 4.45 -23.80 -17.12
N ILE A 295 4.13 -24.26 -15.91
CA ILE A 295 3.05 -23.73 -15.09
C ILE A 295 3.60 -23.12 -13.79
N GLU A 296 3.16 -21.90 -13.49
CA GLU A 296 3.49 -21.15 -12.27
C GLU A 296 2.20 -20.81 -11.50
N GLU A 297 2.25 -20.90 -10.17
CA GLU A 297 1.16 -20.49 -9.25
C GLU A 297 1.65 -19.35 -8.34
N GLY A 298 0.84 -18.31 -8.15
CA GLY A 298 1.08 -17.19 -7.23
C GLY A 298 2.08 -16.11 -7.68
N ARG A 299 3.06 -16.45 -8.52
CA ARG A 299 3.95 -15.50 -9.22
C ARG A 299 4.07 -15.93 -10.69
N TRP A 300 4.24 -14.97 -11.60
CA TRP A 300 3.93 -15.20 -13.03
C TRP A 300 4.98 -14.58 -13.96
N GLU A 301 6.21 -15.09 -13.86
CA GLU A 301 7.33 -14.64 -14.70
C GLU A 301 7.07 -14.94 -16.18
N GLY A 302 6.36 -16.04 -16.48
CA GLY A 302 5.99 -16.45 -17.84
C GLY A 302 5.03 -15.49 -18.56
N SER A 303 4.49 -14.48 -17.88
CA SER A 303 3.65 -13.44 -18.50
C SER A 303 4.42 -12.19 -18.93
N ARG A 304 5.71 -12.11 -18.57
CA ARG A 304 6.59 -10.96 -18.77
C ARG A 304 7.24 -10.99 -20.16
N GLY A 305 7.34 -9.82 -20.78
CA GLY A 305 7.83 -9.70 -22.16
C GLY A 305 9.29 -10.18 -22.30
N GLU A 306 10.16 -9.80 -21.37
CA GLU A 306 11.57 -10.21 -21.33
C GLU A 306 11.78 -11.73 -21.20
N VAL A 307 10.89 -12.41 -20.47
CA VAL A 307 10.91 -13.87 -20.34
C VAL A 307 10.41 -14.50 -21.63
N LEU A 308 9.30 -14.02 -22.19
CA LEU A 308 8.74 -14.53 -23.45
C LEU A 308 9.65 -14.28 -24.66
N ARG A 309 10.37 -13.16 -24.66
CA ARG A 309 11.43 -12.87 -25.64
C ARG A 309 12.56 -13.89 -25.59
N ARG A 310 12.91 -14.43 -24.41
CA ARG A 310 13.92 -15.49 -24.26
C ARG A 310 13.36 -16.86 -24.66
N LEU A 311 12.16 -17.17 -24.17
CA LEU A 311 11.49 -18.44 -24.43
C LEU A 311 11.29 -18.70 -25.93
N SER A 312 10.86 -17.67 -26.66
CA SER A 312 10.60 -17.77 -28.11
C SER A 312 11.84 -17.67 -29.01
N ARG A 313 13.07 -17.46 -28.51
CA ARG A 313 14.24 -17.33 -29.39
C ARG A 313 14.45 -18.59 -30.23
N GLY A 314 14.51 -18.43 -31.55
CA GLY A 314 14.65 -19.55 -32.50
C GLY A 314 13.42 -20.47 -32.58
N THR A 315 12.27 -20.08 -32.02
CA THR A 315 11.03 -20.87 -32.01
C THR A 315 9.81 -19.97 -31.79
N ARG A 316 8.70 -20.52 -31.27
CA ARG A 316 7.46 -19.82 -30.88
C ARG A 316 7.19 -20.05 -29.41
N ALA A 317 6.65 -19.03 -28.74
CA ALA A 317 6.16 -19.15 -27.37
C ALA A 317 4.78 -18.54 -27.21
N VAL A 318 3.94 -19.19 -26.42
CA VAL A 318 2.59 -18.74 -26.07
C VAL A 318 2.48 -18.67 -24.56
N SER A 319 1.96 -17.59 -24.01
CA SER A 319 1.69 -17.46 -22.58
C SER A 319 0.22 -17.18 -22.34
N LEU A 320 -0.42 -18.03 -21.55
CA LEU A 320 -1.77 -17.87 -21.04
C LEU A 320 -1.70 -17.54 -19.55
N PHE A 321 -2.09 -16.32 -19.20
CA PHE A 321 -2.15 -15.82 -17.84
C PHE A 321 -3.60 -15.70 -17.38
N PHE A 322 -3.87 -16.14 -16.14
CA PHE A 322 -5.17 -15.99 -15.50
C PHE A 322 -5.06 -15.58 -14.02
N SER A 323 -5.74 -14.49 -13.65
CA SER A 323 -5.92 -14.07 -12.24
C SER A 323 -7.27 -13.34 -12.01
N GLY A 324 -8.36 -13.86 -12.57
CA GLY A 324 -9.65 -13.13 -12.67
C GLY A 324 -9.78 -12.30 -13.96
N PHE A 325 -8.80 -12.38 -14.85
CA PHE A 325 -8.91 -11.93 -16.22
C PHE A 325 -7.98 -12.79 -17.06
N THR A 326 -8.24 -12.87 -18.37
CA THR A 326 -7.44 -13.71 -19.26
C THR A 326 -6.53 -12.83 -20.11
N LYS A 327 -5.24 -13.15 -20.12
CA LYS A 327 -4.27 -12.56 -21.03
C LYS A 327 -3.52 -13.66 -21.79
N LEU A 328 -3.57 -13.61 -23.11
CA LEU A 328 -2.79 -14.45 -24.01
C LEU A 328 -1.72 -13.59 -24.69
N SER A 329 -0.47 -14.04 -24.71
CA SER A 329 0.62 -13.38 -25.45
C SER A 329 1.30 -14.39 -26.36
N PHE A 330 1.50 -14.03 -27.63
CA PHE A 330 2.17 -14.87 -28.61
C PHE A 330 3.44 -14.19 -29.12
N TYR A 331 4.55 -14.93 -29.06
CA TYR A 331 5.87 -14.49 -29.48
C TYR A 331 6.46 -15.47 -30.50
N GLU A 332 7.18 -14.93 -31.48
CA GLU A 332 7.93 -15.71 -32.46
C GLU A 332 9.34 -15.13 -32.59
N ASN A 333 10.34 -16.00 -32.45
CA ASN A 333 11.76 -15.66 -32.55
C ASN A 333 12.20 -14.45 -31.69
N GLY A 334 11.65 -14.31 -30.49
CA GLY A 334 11.98 -13.22 -29.58
C GLY A 334 11.22 -11.92 -29.85
N GLU A 335 10.29 -11.88 -30.79
CA GLU A 335 9.46 -10.71 -31.11
C GLU A 335 8.01 -10.95 -30.69
N LEU A 336 7.36 -9.89 -30.21
CA LEU A 336 5.93 -9.94 -29.87
C LEU A 336 5.10 -9.95 -31.17
N VAL A 337 4.24 -10.94 -31.33
CA VAL A 337 3.30 -11.03 -32.47
C VAL A 337 1.96 -10.38 -32.10
N THR A 338 1.32 -10.85 -31.02
CA THR A 338 0.02 -10.34 -30.57
C THR A 338 -0.19 -10.54 -29.08
N VAL A 339 -1.02 -9.69 -28.48
CA VAL A 339 -1.57 -9.85 -27.12
C VAL A 339 -3.09 -9.77 -27.18
N TYR A 340 -3.75 -10.74 -26.56
CA TYR A 340 -5.16 -10.66 -26.21
C TYR A 340 -5.24 -10.45 -24.69
N ASP A 341 -5.88 -9.37 -24.22
CA ASP A 341 -6.03 -9.06 -22.79
C ASP A 341 -7.43 -8.50 -22.57
N THR A 342 -8.26 -9.23 -21.81
CA THR A 342 -9.68 -8.89 -21.61
C THR A 342 -9.91 -7.56 -20.90
N ARG A 343 -8.87 -6.92 -20.35
CA ARG A 343 -8.95 -5.60 -19.71
C ARG A 343 -8.49 -4.47 -20.62
N ARG A 344 -7.82 -4.77 -21.73
CA ARG A 344 -7.29 -3.73 -22.62
C ARG A 344 -8.40 -3.20 -23.52
N SER A 345 -8.63 -1.90 -23.45
CA SER A 345 -9.51 -1.16 -24.37
C SER A 345 -8.78 -0.64 -25.61
N HIS A 346 -7.44 -0.76 -25.67
CA HIS A 346 -6.63 -0.24 -26.76
C HIS A 346 -5.42 -1.13 -27.08
N ARG A 347 -5.09 -1.26 -28.38
CA ARG A 347 -3.96 -2.03 -28.91
C ARG A 347 -2.80 -1.09 -29.28
N PRO A 348 -1.59 -1.28 -28.72
CA PRO A 348 -0.40 -0.51 -29.09
C PRO A 348 -0.01 -0.66 -30.57
N ALA A 349 0.66 0.36 -31.12
CA ALA A 349 1.18 0.30 -32.49
C ALA A 349 2.29 -0.76 -32.62
N GLY A 350 2.21 -1.59 -33.66
CA GLY A 350 3.16 -2.69 -33.92
C GLY A 350 2.70 -4.07 -33.48
N GLU A 351 1.61 -4.16 -32.73
CA GLU A 351 0.98 -5.43 -32.33
C GLU A 351 -0.06 -5.86 -33.38
N ALA A 352 0.01 -7.13 -33.83
CA ALA A 352 -0.99 -7.70 -34.73
C ALA A 352 -2.35 -7.82 -34.03
N ASP A 353 -3.43 -7.92 -34.80
CA ASP A 353 -4.76 -8.11 -34.24
C ASP A 353 -4.92 -9.54 -33.69
N PRO A 354 -5.21 -9.73 -32.39
CA PRO A 354 -5.36 -11.06 -31.83
C PRO A 354 -6.47 -11.87 -32.51
N HIS A 355 -7.55 -11.24 -32.98
CA HIS A 355 -8.63 -11.94 -33.67
C HIS A 355 -8.27 -12.28 -35.13
N GLN A 356 -7.23 -11.69 -35.70
CA GLN A 356 -6.69 -12.12 -37.00
C GLN A 356 -5.73 -13.29 -36.85
N ILE A 357 -4.92 -13.30 -35.79
CA ILE A 357 -3.98 -14.40 -35.49
C ILE A 357 -4.74 -15.62 -34.95
N PHE A 358 -5.76 -15.38 -34.13
CA PHE A 358 -6.58 -16.40 -33.48
C PHE A 358 -8.08 -16.07 -33.65
N PRO A 359 -8.70 -16.44 -34.78
CA PRO A 359 -10.08 -16.07 -35.10
C PRO A 359 -11.15 -16.58 -34.12
N GLY A 360 -10.86 -17.64 -33.37
CA GLY A 360 -11.78 -18.21 -32.38
C GLY A 360 -11.78 -17.52 -31.01
N LEU A 361 -10.99 -16.45 -30.81
CA LEU A 361 -10.95 -15.75 -29.52
C LEU A 361 -12.30 -15.07 -29.22
N PRO A 362 -12.80 -15.16 -27.97
CA PRO A 362 -14.07 -14.54 -27.58
C PRO A 362 -13.97 -13.02 -27.51
N ASP A 363 -15.09 -12.33 -27.73
CA ASP A 363 -15.18 -10.88 -27.53
C ASP A 363 -15.21 -10.51 -26.03
N SER A 364 -14.66 -9.35 -25.69
CA SER A 364 -14.64 -8.84 -24.31
C SER A 364 -16.07 -8.66 -23.76
N GLY A 365 -16.35 -9.29 -22.61
CA GLY A 365 -17.62 -9.13 -21.89
C GLY A 365 -18.75 -10.08 -22.29
N ALA A 366 -18.53 -10.99 -23.25
CA ALA A 366 -19.55 -11.96 -23.70
C ALA A 366 -19.73 -13.17 -22.77
N LEU A 367 -18.74 -13.45 -21.92
CA LEU A 367 -18.63 -14.66 -21.11
C LEU A 367 -18.08 -14.32 -19.72
N GLY A 368 -18.33 -15.19 -18.73
CA GLY A 368 -17.66 -15.10 -17.44
C GLY A 368 -16.14 -15.28 -17.59
N GLU A 369 -15.35 -14.75 -16.65
CA GLU A 369 -13.88 -14.71 -16.73
C GLU A 369 -13.25 -16.09 -16.99
N ARG A 370 -13.79 -17.14 -16.34
CA ARG A 370 -13.36 -18.54 -16.52
C ARG A 370 -13.81 -19.15 -17.85
N ASP A 371 -14.97 -18.77 -18.35
CA ASP A 371 -15.47 -19.22 -19.66
C ASP A 371 -14.63 -18.63 -20.79
N VAL A 372 -14.22 -17.37 -20.65
CA VAL A 372 -13.24 -16.75 -21.55
C VAL A 372 -11.93 -17.53 -21.54
N MET A 373 -11.39 -17.86 -20.35
CA MET A 373 -10.18 -18.67 -20.26
C MET A 373 -10.35 -20.02 -20.98
N ARG A 374 -11.51 -20.69 -20.80
CA ARG A 374 -11.78 -22.00 -21.42
C ARG A 374 -11.85 -21.90 -22.93
N ALA A 375 -12.50 -20.86 -23.44
CA ALA A 375 -12.54 -20.57 -24.87
C ALA A 375 -11.13 -20.32 -25.42
N VAL A 376 -10.29 -19.56 -24.72
CA VAL A 376 -8.89 -19.34 -25.13
C VAL A 376 -8.10 -20.65 -25.15
N CYS A 377 -8.26 -21.53 -24.16
CA CYS A 377 -7.63 -22.86 -24.20
C CYS A 377 -8.08 -23.67 -25.43
N SER A 378 -9.37 -23.69 -25.75
CA SER A 378 -9.90 -24.37 -26.95
C SER A 378 -9.32 -23.81 -28.25
N VAL A 379 -9.08 -22.50 -28.30
CA VAL A 379 -8.40 -21.84 -29.43
C VAL A 379 -6.94 -22.31 -29.54
N LEU A 380 -6.21 -22.40 -28.42
CA LEU A 380 -4.84 -22.93 -28.45
C LEU A 380 -4.78 -24.39 -28.89
N THR A 381 -5.76 -25.20 -28.51
CA THR A 381 -5.86 -26.58 -28.97
C THR A 381 -6.15 -26.68 -30.46
N SER A 382 -7.11 -25.91 -30.97
CA SER A 382 -7.52 -25.96 -32.38
C SER A 382 -6.50 -25.32 -33.34
N GLU A 383 -5.91 -24.19 -32.97
CA GLU A 383 -5.01 -23.42 -33.84
C GLU A 383 -3.55 -23.87 -33.74
N LEU A 384 -3.11 -24.32 -32.55
CA LEU A 384 -1.71 -24.66 -32.29
C LEU A 384 -1.46 -26.13 -31.89
N GLY A 385 -2.52 -26.93 -31.79
CA GLY A 385 -2.42 -28.33 -31.35
C GLY A 385 -2.00 -28.49 -29.89
N ILE A 386 -2.17 -27.46 -29.06
CA ILE A 386 -1.81 -27.50 -27.64
C ILE A 386 -2.97 -28.14 -26.86
N ASP A 387 -2.89 -29.44 -26.60
CA ASP A 387 -3.88 -30.17 -25.81
C ASP A 387 -3.38 -30.40 -24.38
N LEU A 388 -3.87 -29.60 -23.42
CA LEU A 388 -3.55 -29.80 -22.01
C LEU A 388 -4.59 -30.69 -21.37
N LEU A 389 -4.25 -31.97 -21.25
CA LEU A 389 -5.03 -32.89 -20.46
C LEU A 389 -4.83 -32.58 -18.96
N PRO A 390 -5.88 -32.73 -18.12
CA PRO A 390 -5.75 -32.63 -16.66
C PRO A 390 -4.58 -33.46 -16.12
N ASP A 391 -4.34 -34.64 -16.70
CA ASP A 391 -3.27 -35.54 -16.29
C ASP A 391 -1.86 -35.02 -16.60
N ALA A 392 -1.70 -34.16 -17.61
CA ALA A 392 -0.40 -33.56 -17.92
C ALA A 392 0.09 -32.63 -16.80
N LEU A 393 -0.84 -32.04 -16.03
CA LEU A 393 -0.52 -31.15 -14.90
C LEU A 393 -0.48 -31.88 -13.55
N ARG A 394 -0.93 -33.15 -13.52
CA ARG A 394 -0.97 -34.00 -12.33
C ARG A 394 0.36 -34.70 -12.09
N GLY A 395 0.57 -35.10 -10.84
CA GLY A 395 1.77 -35.83 -10.44
C GLY A 395 3.02 -34.97 -10.31
N GLU A 396 4.17 -35.62 -10.30
CA GLU A 396 5.47 -34.99 -10.19
C GLU A 396 5.95 -34.50 -11.55
N LEU A 397 6.27 -33.22 -11.65
CA LEU A 397 6.81 -32.60 -12.85
C LEU A 397 8.19 -32.03 -12.57
N THR A 398 9.08 -32.08 -13.54
CA THR A 398 10.41 -31.45 -13.44
C THR A 398 10.23 -29.96 -13.20
N SER A 399 10.76 -29.49 -12.07
CA SER A 399 10.50 -28.15 -11.58
C SER A 399 11.77 -27.47 -11.13
N ALA A 400 11.80 -26.15 -11.21
CA ALA A 400 12.91 -25.36 -10.68
C ALA A 400 12.43 -23.96 -10.25
N GLN A 401 13.15 -23.40 -9.28
CA GLN A 401 12.91 -22.05 -8.79
C GLN A 401 13.56 -21.04 -9.74
N LEU A 402 12.90 -19.90 -9.92
CA LEU A 402 13.37 -18.79 -10.74
C LEU A 402 13.95 -17.69 -9.85
N LEU A 403 14.99 -17.00 -10.33
CA LEU A 403 15.27 -15.66 -9.82
C LEU A 403 14.31 -14.70 -10.52
N PRO A 404 13.47 -13.94 -9.78
CA PRO A 404 12.61 -12.92 -10.39
C PRO A 404 13.47 -12.00 -11.25
N VAL A 405 13.08 -11.82 -12.52
CA VAL A 405 13.84 -10.95 -13.41
C VAL A 405 13.68 -9.52 -12.90
N LEU A 406 14.78 -8.82 -12.63
CA LEU A 406 14.71 -7.39 -12.31
C LEU A 406 14.09 -6.65 -13.51
N PRO A 407 13.27 -5.61 -13.30
CA PRO A 407 12.74 -4.81 -14.40
C PRO A 407 13.87 -4.39 -15.34
N GLU A 408 13.66 -4.48 -16.66
CA GLU A 408 14.60 -3.84 -17.59
C GLU A 408 14.69 -2.36 -17.18
N PRO A 409 15.89 -1.82 -16.88
CA PRO A 409 16.04 -0.39 -16.68
C PRO A 409 15.52 0.28 -17.96
N ALA A 410 14.59 1.23 -17.81
CA ALA A 410 13.99 1.91 -18.94
C ALA A 410 15.09 2.31 -19.94
N LEU A 411 15.01 1.77 -21.16
CA LEU A 411 15.92 2.16 -22.24
C LEU A 411 15.87 3.68 -22.31
N ARG A 412 17.00 4.34 -22.04
CA ARG A 412 17.11 5.78 -22.19
C ARG A 412 16.73 6.11 -23.63
N GLU A 413 15.68 6.90 -23.81
CA GLU A 413 15.32 7.39 -25.13
C GLU A 413 16.55 8.04 -25.78
N PRO A 414 16.95 7.63 -27.00
CA PRO A 414 18.03 8.28 -27.70
C PRO A 414 17.54 9.65 -28.17
N GLY A 415 17.83 10.72 -27.42
CA GLY A 415 17.44 12.05 -27.89
C GLY A 415 17.58 13.26 -26.97
N ARG A 416 17.97 13.14 -25.69
CA ARG A 416 18.25 14.34 -24.88
C ARG A 416 19.75 14.60 -24.77
N PRO A 417 20.30 15.66 -25.40
CA PRO A 417 21.69 16.04 -25.18
C PRO A 417 21.85 16.50 -23.72
N HIS A 418 22.73 15.83 -22.99
CA HIS A 418 23.17 16.28 -21.68
C HIS A 418 23.93 17.61 -21.83
N GLY A 419 23.49 18.63 -21.10
CA GLY A 419 24.36 19.77 -20.79
C GLY A 419 25.59 19.28 -20.02
N PRO A 420 26.76 19.92 -20.18
CA PRO A 420 28.03 19.37 -19.72
C PRO A 420 28.05 19.24 -18.20
N ASP A 421 27.97 18.00 -17.72
CA ASP A 421 28.25 17.63 -16.33
C ASP A 421 29.77 17.56 -16.15
N THR A 422 30.40 18.73 -16.03
CA THR A 422 31.81 18.80 -15.65
C THR A 422 31.92 18.75 -14.13
N ARG A 423 31.98 17.54 -13.58
CA ARG A 423 32.73 17.27 -12.34
C ARG A 423 33.50 15.97 -12.50
N PRO A 424 34.84 16.01 -12.63
CA PRO A 424 35.64 14.80 -12.67
C PRO A 424 35.58 14.07 -11.32
N CYS A 425 35.40 12.76 -11.39
CA CYS A 425 35.61 11.84 -10.28
C CYS A 425 37.04 12.00 -9.74
N THR A 426 37.19 12.65 -8.60
CA THR A 426 38.43 12.61 -7.84
C THR A 426 38.35 11.48 -6.82
N ALA A 427 39.19 10.47 -7.02
CA ALA A 427 39.50 9.46 -6.02
C ALA A 427 39.90 10.13 -4.70
N GLY A 428 39.22 9.80 -3.61
CA GLY A 428 39.61 10.24 -2.27
C GLY A 428 40.88 9.52 -1.81
N PRO A 429 41.89 10.22 -1.24
CA PRO A 429 43.05 9.58 -0.66
C PRO A 429 42.81 9.19 0.82
N SER A 430 43.46 8.10 1.22
CA SER A 430 43.57 7.57 2.58
C SER A 430 44.18 8.60 3.57
N PRO A 431 43.88 8.56 4.89
CA PRO A 431 44.26 9.60 5.83
C PRO A 431 45.59 9.27 6.53
N PHE A 432 46.65 10.05 6.31
CA PHE A 432 47.76 10.24 7.25
C PHE A 432 48.61 11.46 6.86
N GLY A 433 48.89 12.37 7.82
CA GLY A 433 50.11 13.17 7.84
C GLY A 433 50.02 14.70 7.66
N ALA A 434 49.94 15.41 8.80
CA ALA A 434 50.69 16.61 9.22
C ALA A 434 50.93 17.83 8.29
N GLY A 435 50.74 19.04 8.85
CA GLY A 435 51.65 20.18 8.65
C GLY A 435 51.05 21.52 8.21
N ASP A 436 50.92 22.44 9.19
CA ASP A 436 50.88 23.91 9.20
C ASP A 436 51.00 24.75 7.89
N ALA A 437 50.18 25.82 7.81
CA ALA A 437 50.60 27.24 7.83
C ALA A 437 49.73 28.22 6.98
N ASP A 438 49.21 29.25 7.67
CA ASP A 438 49.00 30.66 7.30
C ASP A 438 48.56 31.15 5.88
N GLY A 439 47.49 31.98 5.87
CA GLY A 439 47.39 33.17 5.00
C GLY A 439 46.02 33.48 4.33
N PRO A 440 45.58 34.76 4.17
CA PRO A 440 44.17 35.17 4.31
C PRO A 440 43.42 35.55 2.99
N PRO A 441 42.11 35.94 3.02
CA PRO A 441 41.22 35.86 1.87
C PRO A 441 41.12 37.16 1.05
N ARG A 442 40.77 37.03 -0.24
CA ARG A 442 40.41 38.19 -1.09
C ARG A 442 38.95 38.15 -1.55
N ARG A 443 38.31 39.29 -1.28
CA ARG A 443 36.96 39.72 -1.65
C ARG A 443 36.79 39.94 -3.15
N GLY A 444 35.54 39.83 -3.59
CA GLY A 444 34.89 40.84 -4.43
C GLY A 444 34.60 40.44 -5.88
N ASN A 445 33.32 40.26 -6.23
CA ASN A 445 32.58 41.18 -7.11
C ASN A 445 31.20 40.62 -7.51
N ARG A 446 30.14 41.32 -7.07
CA ARG A 446 28.98 41.66 -7.93
C ARG A 446 29.43 42.79 -8.89
N PRO A 447 28.70 43.22 -9.95
CA PRO A 447 27.27 43.07 -10.22
C PRO A 447 26.88 42.84 -11.71
N ARG A 448 25.58 42.65 -12.01
CA ARG A 448 24.79 43.55 -12.88
C ARG A 448 23.33 43.11 -13.04
N ARG A 449 22.44 44.07 -12.79
CA ARG A 449 21.02 44.12 -13.16
C ARG A 449 20.86 44.43 -14.65
N LEU A 450 19.75 44.01 -15.25
CA LEU A 450 18.94 44.76 -16.23
C LEU A 450 17.47 44.20 -16.23
N PRO A 451 16.47 44.92 -16.79
CA PRO A 451 15.18 45.16 -16.11
C PRO A 451 13.92 44.66 -16.84
N GLY A 452 12.83 44.54 -16.06
CA GLY A 452 11.51 45.19 -16.22
C GLY A 452 10.71 45.22 -17.55
N GLY A 453 9.43 44.82 -17.44
CA GLY A 453 8.30 45.23 -18.31
C GLY A 453 7.62 44.04 -19.01
N GLY A 454 6.30 43.86 -19.05
CA GLY A 454 5.15 44.68 -18.66
C GLY A 454 3.83 43.92 -18.88
N ARG A 455 2.76 44.46 -18.28
CA ARG A 455 1.36 43.99 -18.24
C ARG A 455 0.63 44.04 -19.61
N ARG A 456 -0.45 43.25 -19.75
CA ARG A 456 -1.79 43.50 -20.36
C ARG A 456 -2.71 42.34 -19.89
N THR A 457 -3.85 42.43 -19.19
CA THR A 457 -5.17 43.13 -19.26
C THR A 457 -6.13 42.71 -20.39
N GLY A 458 -7.32 42.25 -19.98
CA GLY A 458 -8.60 42.20 -20.72
C GLY A 458 -8.95 40.81 -21.26
N GLY A 459 -10.13 40.21 -21.06
CA GLY A 459 -11.42 40.67 -20.52
C GLY A 459 -12.42 39.51 -20.50
N SER A 460 -13.46 39.63 -19.67
CA SER A 460 -14.69 38.80 -19.66
C SER A 460 -15.78 39.52 -20.50
N PRO A 461 -16.89 38.89 -20.95
CA PRO A 461 -18.00 38.64 -20.02
C PRO A 461 -18.92 37.39 -20.29
N ALA A 462 -19.43 36.85 -19.18
CA ALA A 462 -20.80 36.42 -18.85
C ALA A 462 -21.79 35.87 -19.91
N GLY A 463 -22.47 34.76 -19.53
CA GLY A 463 -23.94 34.83 -19.36
C GLY A 463 -24.80 33.57 -19.59
N ARG A 464 -25.41 33.08 -18.48
CA ARG A 464 -26.78 32.51 -18.32
C ARG A 464 -27.09 31.14 -18.98
N GLY A 465 -27.83 30.19 -18.40
CA GLY A 465 -28.53 30.12 -17.10
C GLY A 465 -29.35 28.81 -16.94
N HIS A 466 -29.60 28.48 -15.66
CA HIS A 466 -30.71 27.75 -15.00
C HIS A 466 -31.54 26.60 -15.65
N GLY A 467 -31.34 25.38 -15.11
CA GLY A 467 -32.30 24.46 -14.42
C GLY A 467 -33.57 23.90 -15.12
N PRO A 468 -34.34 22.94 -14.52
CA PRO A 468 -34.14 22.23 -13.25
C PRO A 468 -34.28 20.67 -13.29
N ARG A 469 -33.90 20.08 -12.15
CA ARG A 469 -34.08 18.67 -11.72
C ARG A 469 -35.54 18.22 -11.71
N ARG A 470 -35.81 16.97 -12.12
CA ARG A 470 -37.01 16.21 -11.73
C ARG A 470 -36.62 14.99 -10.91
N ARG A 471 -37.17 14.92 -9.71
CA ARG A 471 -37.23 13.77 -8.82
C ARG A 471 -38.18 12.73 -9.42
N HIS A 472 -37.77 11.47 -9.47
CA HIS A 472 -38.71 10.35 -9.57
C HIS A 472 -38.61 9.52 -8.29
N ALA A 473 -39.71 9.56 -7.54
CA ALA A 473 -40.02 8.59 -6.49
C ALA A 473 -40.64 7.36 -7.17
N SER A 474 -40.24 6.17 -6.75
CA SER A 474 -40.99 4.94 -7.00
C SER A 474 -41.06 4.13 -5.71
N ARG A 475 -42.23 4.21 -5.07
CA ARG A 475 -42.77 3.23 -4.11
C ARG A 475 -43.21 1.97 -4.86
N ALA A 476 -42.85 0.80 -4.34
CA ALA A 476 -43.58 -0.48 -4.35
C ALA A 476 -42.58 -1.60 -3.97
N ALA A 477 -42.86 -2.63 -3.20
CA ALA A 477 -44.00 -3.05 -2.40
C ALA A 477 -43.51 -4.22 -1.53
N ALA A 478 -43.92 -4.27 -0.26
CA ALA A 478 -43.76 -5.44 0.58
C ALA A 478 -44.88 -6.45 0.27
N ALA A 479 -44.55 -7.73 0.05
CA ALA A 479 -45.41 -8.86 0.39
C ALA A 479 -44.68 -10.22 0.27
N HIS A 480 -44.60 -10.91 1.42
CA HIS A 480 -44.62 -12.37 1.61
C HIS A 480 -43.62 -13.28 0.87
N ARG A 481 -42.82 -14.01 1.66
CA ARG A 481 -43.10 -15.42 1.97
C ARG A 481 -42.28 -15.93 3.16
N ARG A 482 -43.01 -16.53 4.11
CA ARG A 482 -42.51 -17.53 5.05
C ARG A 482 -42.16 -18.81 4.28
N ARG A 483 -40.97 -19.34 4.49
CA ARG A 483 -40.70 -20.73 4.91
C ARG A 483 -39.23 -20.93 5.18
#